data_AF-A0A3P7MQ73-F1
#
_entry.id   AF-A0A3P7MQ73-F1
#
_cell.length_a   1.000
_cell.length_b   1.000
_cell.length_c   1.000
_cell.angle_alpha   90.00
_cell.angle_beta   90.00
_cell.angle_gamma   90.00
#
_symmetry.space_group_name_H-M   'P 1'
#
loop_
_entity.id
_entity.type
_entity.pdbx_description
1 polymer ?
#
loop_
_entity_poly.entity_id
_entity_poly.type
_entity_poly.pdbx_seq_one_letter_code
_entity_poly.pdbx_strand_id
1 'polypeptide(L)'
;MKPRMSGDENDDSNNTCADDAATENRDPWIHCQQLGELRLRLFYTAEHVLPLEFYKPLQLNLINSLNLRPFCASPVGILEYLPSVDTARIARPLMKIFVQAELIRPLLRVLCSSDILKCQDVNTLFRSQSLATKVIHEQMKFYGHHYLVISIKPVIDMIYNERKCCEVDPMKLRQGDSLESNKVNILLKLYKC
;
A
#
# COMPACT_ATOMS: atom_id res chain seq x y z
N MET A 1 5.08 38.47 8.89
CA MET A 1 5.82 39.43 9.72
C MET A 1 6.75 38.65 10.64
N LYS A 2 8.06 38.67 10.33
CA LYS A 2 9.16 38.28 11.22
C LYS A 2 9.90 39.58 11.58
N PRO A 3 10.28 39.83 12.84
CA PRO A 3 11.20 40.91 13.15
C PRO A 3 12.65 40.47 12.89
N ARG A 4 13.42 41.42 12.40
CA ARG A 4 14.85 41.35 12.08
C ARG A 4 15.54 42.18 13.17
N MET A 5 16.57 41.66 13.84
CA MET A 5 17.54 42.48 14.56
C MET A 5 18.95 42.11 14.11
N SER A 6 19.64 43.15 13.68
CA SER A 6 21.01 43.24 13.21
C SER A 6 21.98 43.29 14.39
N GLY A 7 23.20 42.78 14.17
CA GLY A 7 24.36 42.96 15.02
C GLY A 7 25.60 42.59 14.21
N ASP A 8 26.43 43.61 13.95
CA ASP A 8 27.63 43.61 13.11
C ASP A 8 28.84 42.91 13.77
N GLU A 9 29.77 42.45 12.91
CA GLU A 9 31.26 42.57 12.91
C GLU A 9 32.01 42.69 14.26
N ASN A 10 33.24 42.21 14.51
CA ASN A 10 34.31 41.47 13.83
C ASN A 10 35.43 41.25 14.90
N ASP A 11 36.47 40.52 14.51
CA ASP A 11 37.88 40.62 14.96
C ASP A 11 38.42 39.83 16.17
N ASP A 12 39.19 38.80 15.78
CA ASP A 12 40.64 38.63 15.95
C ASP A 12 41.30 38.42 17.33
N SER A 13 41.91 37.23 17.43
CA SER A 13 43.32 37.00 17.77
C SER A 13 43.85 37.44 19.16
N ASN A 14 44.13 36.48 20.05
CA ASN A 14 45.51 36.04 20.34
C ASN A 14 45.66 35.06 21.52
N ASN A 15 46.36 33.98 21.19
CA ASN A 15 47.30 33.15 21.94
C ASN A 15 47.82 33.63 23.32
N THR A 16 47.84 32.74 24.32
CA THR A 16 49.06 32.41 25.10
C THR A 16 48.84 31.21 26.04
N CYS A 17 49.75 30.24 25.95
CA CYS A 17 49.92 29.14 26.92
C CYS A 17 50.69 29.63 28.15
N ALA A 18 50.30 29.17 29.33
CA ALA A 18 51.19 28.93 30.46
C ALA A 18 50.58 27.87 31.38
N ASP A 19 51.30 26.75 31.50
CA ASP A 19 51.60 25.95 32.69
C ASP A 19 50.48 25.71 33.73
N ASP A 20 50.10 24.46 33.94
CA ASP A 20 50.63 23.69 35.09
C ASP A 20 50.04 22.28 35.19
N ALA A 21 50.91 21.37 35.61
CA ALA A 21 50.67 19.94 35.75
C ALA A 21 49.92 19.58 37.04
N ALA A 22 49.38 18.35 37.06
CA ALA A 22 48.74 17.62 38.15
C ALA A 22 47.30 18.07 38.46
N THR A 23 46.27 17.23 38.32
CA THR A 23 46.09 16.00 39.11
C THR A 23 44.99 15.14 38.49
N GLU A 24 45.23 13.83 38.41
CA GLU A 24 44.23 12.80 38.14
C GLU A 24 43.19 12.76 39.26
N ASN A 25 41.94 13.11 38.94
CA ASN A 25 40.76 12.34 39.33
C ASN A 25 39.55 12.93 38.59
N ARG A 26 39.27 12.44 37.38
CA ARG A 26 38.01 12.73 36.69
C ARG A 26 37.33 11.41 36.40
N ASP A 27 36.13 11.23 36.97
CA ASP A 27 35.22 10.17 36.55
C ASP A 27 35.13 10.18 35.00
N PRO A 28 35.25 9.02 34.32
CA PRO A 28 35.34 8.98 32.85
C PRO A 28 34.11 9.55 32.12
N TRP A 29 33.06 9.88 32.87
CA TRP A 29 31.75 10.29 32.38
C TRP A 29 31.43 11.77 32.56
N ILE A 30 32.37 12.61 33.05
CA ILE A 30 32.07 14.02 33.37
C ILE A 30 32.47 15.00 32.26
N HIS A 31 33.01 14.54 31.12
CA HIS A 31 33.20 15.40 29.94
C HIS A 31 32.52 14.87 28.68
N CYS A 32 31.26 14.42 28.81
CA CYS A 32 30.40 14.36 27.63
C CYS A 32 29.91 15.78 27.34
N GLN A 33 30.55 16.46 26.39
CA GLN A 33 29.94 17.63 25.73
C GLN A 33 28.51 17.24 25.35
N GLN A 34 27.55 18.13 25.55
CA GLN A 34 26.16 17.87 25.18
C GLN A 34 26.08 17.65 23.66
N LEU A 35 26.10 16.38 23.22
CA LEU A 35 26.19 15.96 21.82
C LEU A 35 24.89 16.18 21.02
N GLY A 36 23.84 16.70 21.68
CA GLY A 36 22.53 17.00 21.09
C GLY A 36 21.36 16.46 21.90
N GLU A 37 20.14 16.82 21.51
CA GLU A 37 18.88 16.32 22.09
C GLU A 37 18.22 15.35 21.10
N LEU A 38 17.88 14.14 21.55
CA LEU A 38 17.12 13.18 20.77
C LEU A 38 15.69 13.11 21.28
N ARG A 39 14.72 13.60 20.49
CA ARG A 39 13.29 13.44 20.78
C ARG A 39 12.76 12.19 20.13
N LEU A 40 12.51 11.17 20.95
CA LEU A 40 11.86 9.93 20.53
C LEU A 40 10.36 9.98 20.81
N ARG A 41 9.56 9.53 19.85
CA ARG A 41 8.15 9.22 20.04
C ARG A 41 7.92 7.74 19.72
N LEU A 42 7.77 6.94 20.77
CA LEU A 42 7.58 5.49 20.65
C LEU A 42 6.10 5.14 20.82
N PHE A 43 5.65 4.15 20.05
CA PHE A 43 4.35 3.52 20.21
C PHE A 43 4.56 2.02 20.29
N TYR A 44 3.96 1.37 21.29
CA TYR A 44 4.01 -0.07 21.48
C TYR A 44 2.59 -0.64 21.49
N THR A 45 2.36 -1.64 20.65
CA THR A 45 1.08 -2.37 20.59
C THR A 45 1.40 -3.86 20.69
N ALA A 46 0.76 -4.55 21.64
CA ALA A 46 0.85 -6.00 21.78
C ALA A 46 -0.47 -6.64 21.34
N GLU A 47 -0.46 -7.36 20.22
CA GLU A 47 -1.62 -8.08 19.69
C GLU A 47 -1.45 -9.59 19.92
N HIS A 48 -2.53 -10.25 20.35
CA HIS A 48 -2.54 -11.69 20.61
C HIS A 48 -3.48 -12.39 19.62
N VAL A 49 -2.96 -13.37 18.89
CA VAL A 49 -3.76 -14.24 18.01
C VAL A 49 -4.12 -15.51 18.78
N LEU A 50 -5.42 -15.77 18.96
CA LEU A 50 -5.90 -16.96 19.69
C LEU A 50 -5.74 -18.23 18.84
N PRO A 51 -5.75 -19.42 19.46
CA PRO A 51 -5.87 -20.68 18.72
C PRO A 51 -7.13 -20.71 17.83
N LEU A 52 -7.05 -21.42 16.70
CA LEU A 52 -8.11 -21.44 15.67
C LEU A 52 -9.49 -21.87 16.20
N GLU A 53 -9.51 -22.74 17.22
CA GLU A 53 -10.73 -23.24 17.86
C GLU A 53 -11.66 -22.12 18.32
N PHE A 54 -11.12 -21.01 18.81
CA PHE A 54 -11.89 -19.86 19.29
C PHE A 54 -12.55 -19.06 18.15
N TYR A 55 -12.02 -19.16 16.92
CA TYR A 55 -12.56 -18.46 15.75
C TYR A 55 -13.53 -19.32 14.92
N LYS A 56 -13.62 -20.63 15.19
CA LYS A 56 -14.53 -21.54 14.46
C LYS A 56 -15.99 -21.08 14.44
N PRO A 57 -16.59 -20.59 15.55
CA PRO A 57 -17.97 -20.10 15.51
C PRO A 57 -18.15 -18.92 14.55
N LEU A 58 -17.20 -17.98 14.53
CA LEU A 58 -17.22 -16.85 13.59
C LEU A 58 -17.09 -17.32 12.15
N GLN A 59 -16.13 -18.21 11.87
CA GLN A 59 -15.91 -18.77 10.54
C GLN A 59 -17.18 -19.46 10.01
N LEU A 60 -17.82 -20.28 10.85
CA LEU A 60 -19.04 -21.00 10.49
C LEU A 60 -20.21 -20.04 10.23
N ASN A 61 -20.39 -19.00 11.06
CA ASN A 61 -21.41 -17.97 10.83
C ASN A 61 -21.21 -17.21 9.52
N LEU A 62 -19.96 -16.89 9.17
CA LEU A 62 -19.65 -16.26 7.89
C LEU A 62 -19.97 -17.20 6.72
N ILE A 63 -19.54 -18.46 6.78
CA ILE A 63 -19.80 -19.45 5.73
C ILE A 63 -21.31 -19.70 5.56
N ASN A 64 -22.05 -19.83 6.67
CA ASN A 64 -23.50 -20.05 6.68
C ASN A 64 -24.31 -18.88 6.08
N SER A 65 -23.68 -17.72 5.85
CA SER A 65 -24.30 -16.60 5.15
C SER A 65 -24.85 -16.98 3.77
N LEU A 66 -24.24 -17.97 3.11
CA LEU A 66 -24.69 -18.47 1.80
C LEU A 66 -26.06 -19.16 1.84
N ASN A 67 -26.49 -19.64 3.01
CA ASN A 67 -27.76 -20.34 3.19
C ASN A 67 -28.93 -19.39 3.53
N LEU A 68 -28.64 -18.13 3.85
CA LEU A 68 -29.67 -17.16 4.24
C LEU A 68 -30.26 -16.46 3.02
N ARG A 69 -31.57 -16.21 3.07
CA ARG A 69 -32.33 -15.45 2.06
C ARG A 69 -33.21 -14.42 2.77
N PRO A 70 -33.17 -13.13 2.36
CA PRO A 70 -32.29 -12.56 1.35
C PRO A 70 -30.82 -12.51 1.82
N PHE A 71 -29.86 -12.61 0.90
CA PHE A 71 -28.43 -12.64 1.26
C PHE A 71 -27.96 -11.35 1.95
N CYS A 72 -28.56 -10.20 1.62
CA CYS A 72 -28.23 -8.92 2.26
C CYS A 72 -28.51 -8.89 3.78
N ALA A 73 -29.34 -9.80 4.29
CA ALA A 73 -29.61 -9.96 5.72
C ALA A 73 -28.64 -10.95 6.42
N SER A 74 -27.69 -11.53 5.69
CA SER A 74 -26.69 -12.46 6.24
C SER A 74 -25.50 -11.72 6.87
N PRO A 75 -24.73 -12.35 7.77
CA PRO A 75 -23.51 -11.76 8.33
C PRO A 75 -22.53 -11.21 7.29
N VAL A 76 -22.33 -11.90 6.15
CA VAL A 76 -21.49 -11.38 5.07
C VAL A 76 -22.20 -10.27 4.28
N GLY A 77 -23.50 -10.41 4.04
CA GLY A 77 -24.27 -9.42 3.29
C GLY A 77 -24.31 -8.06 3.97
N ILE A 78 -24.49 -8.02 5.30
CA ILE A 78 -24.54 -6.75 6.05
C ILE A 78 -23.21 -5.99 6.02
N LEU A 79 -22.07 -6.67 5.84
CA LEU A 79 -20.75 -6.01 5.79
C LEU A 79 -20.64 -4.99 4.66
N GLU A 80 -21.39 -5.17 3.58
CA GLU A 80 -21.43 -4.22 2.46
C GLU A 80 -22.15 -2.90 2.82
N TYR A 81 -23.05 -2.92 3.81
CA TYR A 81 -23.92 -1.81 4.15
C TYR A 81 -23.54 -1.09 5.45
N LEU A 82 -22.58 -1.62 6.21
CA LEU A 82 -22.15 -1.02 7.47
C LEU A 82 -21.19 0.16 7.22
N PRO A 83 -21.54 1.39 7.65
CA PRO A 83 -20.74 2.58 7.34
C PRO A 83 -19.38 2.60 8.05
N SER A 84 -19.22 1.88 9.15
CA SER A 84 -17.96 1.75 9.89
C SER A 84 -17.01 0.70 9.31
N VAL A 85 -17.46 -0.10 8.35
CA VAL A 85 -16.69 -1.22 7.79
C VAL A 85 -15.92 -0.77 6.57
N ASP A 86 -14.59 -0.82 6.67
CA ASP A 86 -13.73 -0.70 5.51
C ASP A 86 -13.76 -2.01 4.70
N THR A 87 -14.63 -2.04 3.69
CA THR A 87 -14.81 -3.18 2.78
C THR A 87 -13.51 -3.59 2.07
N ALA A 88 -12.54 -2.70 1.88
CA ALA A 88 -11.25 -3.05 1.30
C ALA A 88 -10.38 -3.86 2.26
N ARG A 89 -10.43 -3.54 3.56
CA ARG A 89 -9.67 -4.27 4.58
C ARG A 89 -10.24 -5.65 4.87
N ILE A 90 -11.57 -5.81 4.78
CA ILE A 90 -12.22 -7.11 5.03
C ILE A 90 -12.26 -8.04 3.81
N ALA A 91 -12.13 -7.52 2.58
CA ALA A 91 -12.25 -8.33 1.37
C ALA A 91 -11.23 -9.48 1.32
N ARG A 92 -9.96 -9.21 1.67
CA ARG A 92 -8.90 -10.23 1.68
C ARG A 92 -9.11 -11.34 2.72
N PRO A 93 -9.34 -11.06 4.02
CA PRO A 93 -9.59 -12.11 5.00
C PRO A 93 -10.88 -12.86 4.70
N LEU A 94 -11.95 -12.18 4.25
CA LEU A 94 -13.19 -12.82 3.84
C LEU A 94 -12.96 -13.78 2.67
N MET A 95 -12.27 -13.34 1.62
CA MET A 95 -11.87 -14.18 0.48
C MET A 95 -11.12 -15.42 0.96
N LYS A 96 -10.11 -15.27 1.84
CA LYS A 96 -9.33 -16.39 2.37
C LYS A 96 -10.17 -17.40 3.14
N ILE A 97 -11.11 -16.95 3.98
CA ILE A 97 -12.03 -17.82 4.72
C ILE A 97 -12.82 -18.70 3.75
N PHE A 98 -13.38 -18.11 2.69
CA PHE A 98 -14.18 -18.84 1.71
C PHE A 98 -13.36 -19.69 0.74
N VAL A 99 -12.11 -19.31 0.46
CA VAL A 99 -11.17 -20.16 -0.28
C VAL A 99 -10.82 -21.40 0.51
N GLN A 100 -10.48 -21.26 1.79
CA GLN A 100 -10.16 -22.39 2.68
C GLN A 100 -11.35 -23.33 2.87
N ALA A 101 -12.58 -22.79 2.87
CA ALA A 101 -13.80 -23.57 2.94
C ALA A 101 -14.26 -24.14 1.59
N GLU A 102 -13.52 -23.92 0.50
CA GLU A 102 -13.88 -24.31 -0.88
C GLU A 102 -15.21 -23.70 -1.42
N LEU A 103 -15.66 -22.61 -0.81
CA LEU A 103 -16.94 -21.94 -1.07
C LEU A 103 -16.80 -20.56 -1.75
N ILE A 104 -15.62 -20.23 -2.26
CA ILE A 104 -15.37 -18.94 -2.93
C ILE A 104 -16.25 -18.74 -4.18
N ARG A 105 -16.51 -19.80 -4.96
CA ARG A 105 -17.37 -19.73 -6.15
C ARG A 105 -18.83 -19.39 -5.78
N PRO A 106 -19.49 -20.10 -4.84
CA PRO A 106 -20.79 -19.71 -4.31
C PRO A 106 -20.85 -18.28 -3.79
N LEU A 107 -19.84 -17.82 -3.04
CA LEU A 107 -19.78 -16.46 -2.53
C LEU A 107 -19.81 -15.42 -3.67
N LEU A 108 -18.89 -15.57 -4.63
CA LEU A 108 -18.81 -14.66 -5.77
C LEU A 108 -20.10 -14.64 -6.58
N ARG A 109 -20.74 -15.80 -6.77
CA ARG A 109 -22.03 -15.87 -7.46
C ARG A 109 -23.07 -15.00 -6.78
N VAL A 110 -23.24 -15.12 -5.46
CA VAL A 110 -24.26 -14.35 -4.74
C VAL A 110 -23.95 -12.85 -4.72
N LEU A 111 -22.68 -12.48 -4.50
CA LEU A 111 -22.23 -11.08 -4.52
C LEU A 111 -22.43 -10.45 -5.91
N CYS A 112 -21.94 -11.10 -6.97
CA CYS A 112 -22.08 -10.61 -8.34
C CYS A 112 -23.55 -10.56 -8.79
N SER A 113 -24.37 -11.55 -8.42
CA SER A 113 -25.81 -11.51 -8.70
C SER A 113 -26.47 -10.31 -8.02
N SER A 114 -26.07 -9.98 -6.79
CA SER A 114 -26.58 -8.77 -6.12
C SER A 114 -26.17 -7.50 -6.85
N ASP A 115 -24.94 -7.41 -7.36
CA ASP A 115 -24.47 -6.24 -8.11
C ASP A 115 -25.19 -6.10 -9.44
N ILE A 116 -25.41 -7.21 -10.16
CA ILE A 116 -26.16 -7.23 -11.42
C ILE A 116 -27.60 -6.73 -11.20
N LEU A 117 -28.27 -7.20 -10.15
CA LEU A 117 -29.64 -6.79 -9.84
C LEU A 117 -29.77 -5.31 -9.45
N LYS A 118 -28.73 -4.72 -8.85
CA LYS A 118 -28.68 -3.30 -8.48
C LYS A 118 -28.27 -2.39 -9.65
N CYS A 119 -27.69 -2.95 -10.71
CA CYS A 119 -27.11 -2.20 -11.80
C CYS A 119 -28.19 -1.70 -12.77
N GLN A 120 -28.20 -0.39 -13.05
CA GLN A 120 -29.14 0.23 -13.99
C GLN A 120 -28.60 0.31 -15.42
N ASP A 121 -27.28 0.47 -15.57
CA ASP A 121 -26.58 0.56 -16.86
C ASP A 121 -25.43 -0.45 -16.90
N VAL A 122 -25.49 -1.36 -17.88
CA VAL A 122 -24.48 -2.41 -18.10
C VAL A 122 -23.07 -1.82 -18.26
N ASN A 123 -22.92 -0.61 -18.79
CA ASN A 123 -21.61 0.05 -18.94
C ASN A 123 -20.97 0.41 -17.60
N THR A 124 -21.73 0.38 -16.49
CA THR A 124 -21.26 0.65 -15.13
C THR A 124 -21.08 -0.62 -14.28
N LEU A 125 -21.46 -1.79 -14.81
CA LEU A 125 -21.39 -3.05 -14.10
C LEU A 125 -19.94 -3.36 -13.68
N PHE A 126 -19.74 -3.69 -12.41
CA PHE A 126 -18.43 -3.95 -11.78
C PHE A 126 -17.41 -2.80 -11.86
N ARG A 127 -17.85 -1.58 -12.19
CA ARG A 127 -17.04 -0.35 -12.01
C ARG A 127 -17.24 0.28 -10.64
N SER A 128 -18.25 -0.17 -9.90
CA SER A 128 -18.56 0.26 -8.54
C SER A 128 -17.59 -0.34 -7.52
N GLN A 129 -17.39 0.37 -6.41
CA GLN A 129 -16.64 -0.11 -5.26
C GLN A 129 -17.53 -1.00 -4.36
N SER A 130 -18.07 -2.09 -4.89
CA SER A 130 -18.86 -3.06 -4.12
C SER A 130 -17.98 -4.00 -3.30
N LEU A 131 -18.59 -4.87 -2.48
CA LEU A 131 -17.87 -5.98 -1.85
C LEU A 131 -17.44 -7.02 -2.90
N ALA A 132 -18.25 -7.24 -3.93
CA ALA A 132 -17.95 -8.20 -5.00
C ALA A 132 -16.65 -7.83 -5.74
N THR A 133 -16.52 -6.57 -6.21
CA THR A 133 -15.35 -6.13 -6.97
C THR A 133 -14.07 -6.20 -6.14
N LYS A 134 -14.14 -5.91 -4.83
CA LYS A 134 -13.00 -6.01 -3.91
C LYS A 134 -12.59 -7.46 -3.64
N VAL A 135 -13.55 -8.36 -3.44
CA VAL A 135 -13.25 -9.80 -3.25
C VAL A 135 -12.64 -10.40 -4.52
N ILE A 136 -13.16 -10.04 -5.71
CA ILE A 136 -12.59 -10.46 -7.00
C ILE A 136 -11.16 -9.93 -7.15
N HIS A 137 -10.91 -8.65 -6.86
CA HIS A 137 -9.58 -8.05 -6.92
C HIS A 137 -8.57 -8.78 -6.02
N GLU A 138 -8.95 -9.09 -4.78
CA GLU A 138 -8.08 -9.84 -3.88
C GLU A 138 -7.89 -11.30 -4.33
N GLN A 139 -8.91 -11.93 -4.93
CA GLN A 139 -8.79 -13.26 -5.51
C GLN A 139 -7.83 -13.28 -6.71
N MET A 140 -7.93 -12.31 -7.62
CA MET A 140 -7.02 -12.14 -8.75
C MET A 140 -5.59 -11.94 -8.30
N LYS A 141 -5.36 -11.15 -7.25
CA LYS A 141 -4.02 -11.00 -6.65
C LYS A 141 -3.53 -12.30 -6.02
N PHE A 142 -4.42 -13.04 -5.36
CA PHE A 142 -4.07 -14.28 -4.66
C PHE A 142 -3.61 -15.39 -5.60
N TYR A 143 -4.32 -15.62 -6.71
CA TYR A 143 -3.96 -16.66 -7.69
C TYR A 143 -3.11 -16.14 -8.85
N GLY A 144 -3.31 -14.90 -9.26
CA GLY A 144 -2.74 -14.33 -10.48
C GLY A 144 -1.35 -13.75 -10.32
N HIS A 145 -0.80 -13.64 -9.11
CA HIS A 145 0.54 -13.05 -8.92
C HIS A 145 1.61 -13.75 -9.75
N HIS A 146 1.67 -15.08 -9.69
CA HIS A 146 2.64 -15.86 -10.46
C HIS A 146 2.42 -15.70 -11.98
N TYR A 147 1.17 -15.69 -12.41
CA TYR A 147 0.81 -15.43 -13.81
C TYR A 147 1.32 -14.04 -14.26
N LEU A 148 1.11 -12.98 -13.47
CA LEU A 148 1.62 -11.65 -13.80
C LEU A 148 3.14 -11.60 -13.86
N VAL A 149 3.83 -12.31 -12.97
CA VAL A 149 5.28 -12.40 -12.98
C VAL A 149 5.77 -13.06 -14.26
N ILE A 150 5.16 -14.16 -14.71
CA ILE A 150 5.60 -14.84 -15.94
C ILE A 150 5.26 -14.01 -17.18
N SER A 151 4.04 -13.46 -17.25
CA SER A 151 3.55 -12.81 -18.47
C SER A 151 4.08 -11.38 -18.66
N ILE A 152 4.17 -10.59 -17.58
CA ILE A 152 4.43 -9.14 -17.70
C ILE A 152 5.83 -8.74 -17.25
N LYS A 153 6.43 -9.45 -16.28
CA LYS A 153 7.77 -9.09 -15.76
C LYS A 153 8.85 -9.00 -16.85
N PRO A 154 8.94 -9.91 -17.84
CA PRO A 154 9.98 -9.82 -18.87
C PRO A 154 9.90 -8.51 -19.67
N VAL A 155 8.68 -8.04 -19.95
CA VAL A 155 8.47 -6.78 -20.66
C VAL A 155 8.81 -5.59 -19.76
N ILE A 156 8.44 -5.63 -18.48
CA ILE A 156 8.82 -4.59 -17.51
C ILE A 156 10.34 -4.49 -17.38
N ASP A 157 11.04 -5.62 -17.24
CA ASP A 157 12.50 -5.66 -17.11
C ASP A 157 13.17 -5.10 -18.38
N MET A 158 12.64 -5.43 -19.57
CA MET A 158 13.09 -4.83 -20.84
C MET A 158 12.93 -3.32 -20.86
N ILE A 159 11.76 -2.81 -20.48
CA ILE A 159 11.48 -1.37 -20.43
C ILE A 159 12.47 -0.67 -19.47
N TYR A 160 12.70 -1.28 -18.30
CA TYR A 160 13.61 -0.76 -17.29
C TYR A 160 15.07 -0.71 -17.77
N ASN A 161 15.50 -1.73 -18.52
CA ASN A 161 16.86 -1.83 -19.05
C ASN A 161 17.10 -0.91 -20.26
N GLU A 162 16.14 -0.83 -21.19
CA GLU A 162 16.31 -0.04 -22.43
C GLU A 162 16.25 1.47 -22.22
N ARG A 163 15.42 1.94 -21.26
CA ARG A 163 15.22 3.38 -20.94
C ARG A 163 14.89 4.28 -22.14
N LYS A 164 14.35 3.74 -23.23
CA LYS A 164 13.93 4.50 -24.41
C LYS A 164 12.71 5.37 -24.13
N CYS A 165 12.71 6.58 -24.69
CA CYS A 165 11.59 7.51 -24.62
C CYS A 165 10.36 6.92 -25.34
N CYS A 166 9.19 7.10 -24.72
CA CYS A 166 7.88 6.69 -25.22
C CYS A 166 6.87 7.83 -25.06
N GLU A 167 7.34 9.08 -24.96
CA GLU A 167 6.44 10.23 -24.86
C GLU A 167 5.84 10.52 -26.24
N VAL A 168 4.52 10.67 -26.27
CA VAL A 168 3.75 10.96 -27.50
C VAL A 168 2.99 12.27 -27.42
N ASP A 169 2.95 12.90 -26.24
CA ASP A 169 2.46 14.26 -26.05
C ASP A 169 3.48 15.25 -26.62
N PRO A 170 3.16 15.98 -27.70
CA PRO A 170 4.08 16.92 -28.33
C PRO A 170 4.58 18.01 -27.38
N MET A 171 3.80 18.36 -26.34
CA MET A 171 4.16 19.41 -25.38
C MET A 171 5.16 18.94 -24.31
N LYS A 172 5.39 17.62 -24.21
CA LYS A 172 6.31 17.01 -23.25
C LYS A 172 7.58 16.46 -23.90
N LEU A 173 7.72 16.58 -25.21
CA LEU A 173 8.92 16.15 -25.93
C LEU A 173 10.11 17.03 -25.56
N ARG A 174 11.25 16.40 -25.26
CA ARG A 174 12.51 17.11 -25.01
C ARG A 174 13.17 17.46 -26.34
N GLN A 175 14.07 18.45 -26.33
CA GLN A 175 14.90 18.73 -27.50
C GLN A 175 15.71 17.48 -27.89
N GLY A 176 15.55 17.05 -29.14
CA GLY A 176 16.18 15.83 -29.67
C GLY A 176 15.30 14.58 -29.63
N ASP A 177 14.13 14.60 -28.97
CA ASP A 177 13.18 13.49 -29.04
C ASP A 177 12.43 13.50 -30.39
N SER A 178 12.18 12.31 -30.93
CA SER A 178 11.41 12.12 -32.17
C SER A 178 10.08 11.45 -31.85
N LEU A 179 8.96 12.13 -32.16
CA LEU A 179 7.61 11.60 -31.95
C LEU A 179 7.40 10.26 -32.66
N GLU A 180 7.86 10.15 -33.91
CA GLU A 180 7.73 8.92 -34.70
C GLU A 180 8.54 7.78 -34.10
N SER A 181 9.77 8.07 -33.62
CA SER A 181 10.58 7.06 -32.93
C SER A 181 9.93 6.59 -31.63
N ASN A 182 9.33 7.51 -30.86
CA ASN A 182 8.64 7.19 -29.61
C ASN A 182 7.39 6.34 -29.83
N LYS A 183 6.61 6.60 -30.89
CA LYS A 183 5.47 5.75 -31.30
C LYS A 183 5.92 4.32 -31.62
N VAL A 184 7.00 4.17 -32.39
CA VAL A 184 7.58 2.86 -32.71
C VAL A 184 8.04 2.14 -31.43
N ASN A 185 8.69 2.86 -30.50
CA ASN A 185 9.10 2.29 -29.21
C ASN A 185 7.92 1.75 -28.40
N ILE A 186 6.76 2.43 -28.41
CA ILE A 186 5.54 1.95 -27.73
C ILE A 186 5.02 0.68 -28.40
N LEU A 187 4.86 0.71 -29.73
CA LEU A 187 4.33 -0.43 -30.47
C LEU A 187 5.18 -1.69 -30.26
N LEU A 188 6.51 -1.56 -30.35
CA LEU A 188 7.44 -2.67 -30.10
C LEU A 188 7.31 -3.26 -28.70
N LYS A 189 7.04 -2.44 -27.68
CA LYS A 189 6.81 -2.92 -26.30
C LYS A 189 5.47 -3.63 -26.18
N LEU A 190 4.42 -3.12 -26.82
CA LEU A 190 3.08 -3.73 -26.81
C LEU A 190 3.04 -5.08 -27.53
N TYR A 191 3.79 -5.26 -28.62
CA TYR A 191 3.87 -6.54 -29.34
C TYR A 191 4.62 -7.65 -28.58
N LYS A 192 5.27 -7.32 -27.46
CA LYS A 192 6.00 -8.27 -26.62
C LYS A 192 5.26 -8.66 -25.34
N CYS A 193 4.14 -7.99 -25.05
CA CYS A 193 3.18 -8.41 -24.02
C CYS A 193 2.27 -9.52 -24.56
#